data_AF-A0A1Z8SH93-F1
#
_entry.id   AF-A0A1Z8SH93-F1
#
_cell.length_a   1.000
_cell.length_b   1.000
_cell.length_c   1.000
_cell.angle_alpha   90.00
_cell.angle_beta   90.00
_cell.angle_gamma   90.00
#
_symmetry.space_group_name_H-M   'P 1'
#
loop_
_entity.id
_entity.type
_entity.pdbx_description
1 polymer ?
#
loop_
_entity_poly.entity_id
_entity_poly.type
_entity_poly.pdbx_seq_one_letter_code
_entity_poly.pdbx_strand_id
1 'polypeptide(L)'
;MYLKYCFLFLLGIILNSNFIFSQEVMVAPENFVFSWQKANGDEYEIPVENNLEIKIEQQRVNRALMQILLKSILKSRDFEAFDPLHFVLYADGNDQIAKLEFTTLGSSGKEQEFTYYFRLDTYGNVFNQLED
;
A
#
# COMPACT_ATOMS: atom_id res chain seq x y z
N MET A 1 33.35 37.31 -24.66
CA MET A 1 33.55 36.35 -23.54
C MET A 1 32.24 35.88 -22.87
N TYR A 2 31.05 36.37 -23.27
CA TYR A 2 29.76 35.96 -22.70
C TYR A 2 29.04 34.82 -23.47
N LEU A 3 29.28 34.69 -24.78
CA LEU A 3 28.58 33.70 -25.63
C LEU A 3 28.88 32.24 -25.27
N LYS A 4 30.08 31.97 -24.72
CA LYS A 4 30.52 30.61 -24.33
C LYS A 4 29.79 30.06 -23.09
N TYR A 5 29.31 30.94 -22.21
CA TYR A 5 28.63 30.51 -20.97
C TYR A 5 27.15 30.22 -21.19
N CYS A 6 26.50 30.84 -22.19
CA CYS A 6 25.12 30.55 -22.54
C CYS A 6 24.93 29.11 -23.08
N PHE A 7 25.93 28.59 -23.80
CA PHE A 7 25.89 27.24 -24.36
C PHE A 7 25.93 26.14 -23.29
N LEU A 8 26.71 26.35 -22.22
CA LEU A 8 26.79 25.43 -21.09
C LEU A 8 25.49 25.39 -20.28
N PHE A 9 24.82 26.55 -20.14
CA PHE A 9 23.54 26.63 -19.44
C PHE A 9 22.41 25.92 -20.21
N LEU A 10 22.39 26.05 -21.55
CA LEU A 10 21.46 25.32 -22.42
C LEU A 10 21.70 23.80 -22.40
N LEU A 11 22.96 23.36 -22.38
CA LEU A 11 23.29 21.93 -22.29
C LEU A 11 22.82 21.30 -20.97
N GLY A 12 22.92 22.04 -19.86
CA GLY A 12 22.44 21.62 -18.55
C GLY A 12 20.91 21.46 -18.48
N ILE A 13 20.15 22.25 -19.24
CA ILE A 13 18.68 22.13 -19.29
C ILE A 13 18.26 20.90 -20.13
N ILE A 14 18.94 20.64 -21.25
CA ILE A 14 18.62 19.51 -22.14
C ILE A 14 18.94 18.15 -21.48
N LEU A 15 19.97 18.09 -20.63
CA LEU A 15 20.31 16.87 -19.87
C LEU A 15 19.31 16.57 -18.73
N ASN A 16 18.60 17.58 -18.21
CA ASN A 16 17.59 17.40 -17.18
C ASN A 16 16.19 17.07 -17.74
N SER A 17 15.92 17.33 -19.02
CA SER A 17 14.60 17.05 -19.64
C SER A 17 14.39 15.60 -20.09
N ASN A 18 15.42 14.75 -20.07
CA ASN A 18 15.31 13.35 -20.53
C ASN A 18 14.73 12.38 -19.48
N PHE A 19 14.36 12.86 -18.29
CA PHE A 19 13.72 12.02 -17.25
C PHE A 19 12.22 12.31 -17.09
N ILE A 20 11.53 12.77 -18.14
CA ILE A 20 10.09 12.49 -18.24
C ILE A 20 9.97 11.05 -18.73
N PHE A 21 10.34 10.11 -17.87
CA PHE A 21 10.04 8.71 -18.06
C PHE A 21 8.52 8.63 -18.06
N SER A 22 7.92 8.37 -19.22
CA SER A 22 6.54 7.89 -19.31
C SER A 22 6.55 6.52 -18.64
N GLN A 23 6.45 6.52 -17.30
CA GLN A 23 6.34 5.32 -16.50
C GLN A 23 5.05 4.66 -16.97
N GLU A 24 5.16 3.54 -17.68
CA GLU A 24 4.00 2.71 -17.95
C GLU A 24 3.34 2.45 -16.60
N VAL A 25 2.09 2.89 -16.49
CA VAL A 25 1.33 2.79 -15.25
C VAL A 25 1.06 1.30 -15.02
N MET A 26 1.87 0.69 -14.16
CA MET A 26 1.69 -0.71 -13.78
C MET A 26 0.44 -0.82 -12.90
N VAL A 27 -0.57 -1.52 -13.42
CA VAL A 27 -1.80 -1.86 -12.71
C VAL A 27 -1.49 -3.01 -11.73
N ALA A 28 -2.16 -3.02 -10.58
CA ALA A 28 -2.02 -4.13 -9.64
C ALA A 28 -2.50 -5.45 -10.28
N PRO A 29 -1.70 -6.53 -10.25
CA PRO A 29 -2.12 -7.83 -10.75
C PRO A 29 -3.15 -8.45 -9.80
N GLU A 30 -3.75 -9.58 -10.22
CA GLU A 30 -4.70 -10.35 -9.40
C GLU A 30 -4.05 -10.93 -8.14
N ASN A 31 -2.77 -11.30 -8.21
CA ASN A 31 -2.05 -11.85 -7.07
C ASN A 31 -0.66 -11.21 -7.01
N PHE A 32 -0.28 -10.69 -5.84
CA PHE A 32 1.07 -10.18 -5.59
C PHE A 32 1.44 -10.28 -4.11
N VAL A 33 2.73 -10.07 -3.83
CA VAL A 33 3.26 -9.99 -2.47
C VAL A 33 3.53 -8.53 -2.16
N PHE A 34 3.01 -8.05 -1.04
CA PHE A 34 3.27 -6.73 -0.51
C PHE A 34 4.31 -6.81 0.61
N SER A 35 5.50 -6.27 0.35
CA SER A 35 6.56 -6.19 1.36
C SER A 35 6.33 -4.99 2.29
N TRP A 36 6.38 -5.25 3.59
CA TRP A 36 6.24 -4.22 4.61
C TRP A 36 7.22 -4.42 5.74
N GLN A 37 7.80 -3.31 6.23
CA GLN A 37 8.69 -3.32 7.39
C GLN A 37 8.07 -2.50 8.52
N LYS A 38 7.89 -3.14 9.68
CA LYS A 38 7.50 -2.45 10.92
C LYS A 38 8.65 -1.58 11.42
N ALA A 39 8.31 -0.56 12.21
CA ALA A 39 9.29 0.35 12.78
C ALA A 39 10.27 -0.31 13.77
N ASN A 40 9.94 -1.50 14.31
CA ASN A 40 10.83 -2.30 15.15
C ASN A 40 11.84 -3.14 14.34
N GLY A 41 11.74 -3.14 13.01
CA GLY A 41 12.62 -3.88 12.11
C GLY A 41 12.05 -5.19 11.58
N ASP A 42 10.88 -5.63 12.06
CA ASP A 42 10.23 -6.84 11.54
C ASP A 42 9.84 -6.63 10.07
N GLU A 43 10.15 -7.61 9.23
CA GLU A 43 9.85 -7.60 7.79
C GLU A 43 8.80 -8.66 7.47
N TYR A 44 7.84 -8.27 6.63
CA TYR A 44 6.71 -9.10 6.22
C TYR A 44 6.61 -9.16 4.70
N GLU A 45 6.30 -10.35 4.20
CA GLU A 45 5.87 -10.59 2.83
C GLU A 45 4.40 -11.01 2.86
N ILE A 46 3.50 -10.04 2.64
CA ILE A 46 2.06 -10.25 2.84
C ILE A 46 1.42 -10.59 1.49
N PRO A 47 0.86 -11.80 1.30
CA PRO A 47 0.13 -12.14 0.10
C PRO A 47 -1.13 -11.29 -0.05
N VAL A 48 -1.38 -10.82 -1.28
CA VAL A 48 -2.54 -10.01 -1.65
C VAL A 48 -3.29 -10.66 -2.80
N GLU A 49 -4.56 -10.96 -2.56
CA GLU A 49 -5.55 -11.32 -3.58
C GLU A 49 -6.34 -10.08 -4.00
N ASN A 50 -6.22 -9.69 -5.26
CA ASN A 50 -6.86 -8.51 -5.83
C ASN A 50 -8.00 -8.91 -6.77
N ASN A 51 -9.19 -9.01 -6.21
CA ASN A 51 -10.44 -9.33 -6.91
C ASN A 51 -11.26 -8.07 -7.24
N LEU A 52 -10.61 -6.90 -7.36
CA LEU A 52 -11.28 -5.67 -7.75
C LEU A 52 -11.65 -5.70 -9.23
N GLU A 53 -12.91 -5.40 -9.55
CA GLU A 53 -13.36 -5.29 -10.95
C GLU A 53 -12.70 -4.10 -11.68
N ILE A 54 -12.33 -3.07 -10.92
CA ILE A 54 -11.67 -1.88 -11.43
C ILE A 54 -10.14 -2.02 -11.41
N LYS A 55 -9.51 -1.52 -12.47
CA LYS A 55 -8.05 -1.48 -12.56
C LYS A 55 -7.50 -0.28 -11.80
N ILE A 56 -6.73 -0.55 -10.74
CA ILE A 56 -6.04 0.46 -9.94
C ILE A 56 -4.53 0.29 -10.11
N GLU A 57 -3.81 1.41 -10.19
CA GLU A 57 -2.34 1.43 -10.25
C GLU A 57 -1.73 0.75 -9.01
N GLN A 58 -0.70 -0.07 -9.20
CA GLN A 58 -0.02 -0.80 -8.11
C GLN A 58 0.41 0.12 -6.98
N GLN A 59 0.93 1.30 -7.31
CA GLN A 59 1.39 2.26 -6.30
C GLN A 59 0.24 2.76 -5.41
N ARG A 60 -0.96 2.95 -5.97
CA ARG A 60 -2.14 3.39 -5.22
C ARG A 60 -2.67 2.27 -4.33
N VAL A 61 -2.65 1.03 -4.81
CA VAL A 61 -2.98 -0.15 -4.00
C VAL A 61 -1.98 -0.28 -2.85
N ASN A 62 -0.68 -0.23 -3.12
CA ASN A 62 0.37 -0.27 -2.09
C ASN A 62 0.19 0.83 -1.03
N ARG A 63 -0.16 2.04 -1.46
CA ARG A 63 -0.46 3.16 -0.57
C ARG A 63 -1.68 2.89 0.33
N ALA A 64 -2.71 2.22 -0.20
CA ALA A 64 -3.87 1.81 0.58
C ALA A 64 -3.50 0.73 1.60
N LEU A 65 -2.78 -0.32 1.18
CA LEU A 65 -2.33 -1.41 2.06
C LEU A 65 -1.49 -0.88 3.22
N MET A 66 -0.54 0.02 2.95
CA MET A 66 0.26 0.67 3.99
C MET A 66 -0.62 1.44 5.00
N GLN A 67 -1.58 2.23 4.53
CA GLN A 67 -2.49 2.95 5.40
C GLN A 67 -3.36 2.00 6.24
N ILE A 68 -3.80 0.88 5.67
CA ILE A 68 -4.58 -0.13 6.36
C ILE A 68 -3.76 -0.77 7.49
N LEU A 69 -2.51 -1.17 7.23
CA LEU A 69 -1.63 -1.72 8.26
C LEU A 69 -1.44 -0.74 9.42
N LEU A 70 -1.13 0.52 9.11
CA LEU A 70 -0.98 1.57 10.13
C LEU A 70 -2.26 1.77 10.95
N LYS A 71 -3.42 1.84 10.31
CA LYS A 71 -4.71 1.96 11.01
C LYS A 71 -5.01 0.73 11.88
N SER A 72 -4.67 -0.46 11.38
CA SER A 72 -4.95 -1.74 12.05
C SER A 72 -4.12 -1.91 13.31
N ILE A 73 -2.83 -1.58 13.26
CA ILE A 73 -1.94 -1.54 14.42
C ILE A 73 -2.45 -0.59 15.50
N LEU A 74 -2.84 0.63 15.10
CA LEU A 74 -3.39 1.62 16.04
C LEU A 74 -4.69 1.13 16.68
N LYS A 75 -5.51 0.40 15.93
CA LYS A 75 -6.78 -0.14 16.40
C LYS A 75 -6.59 -1.37 17.31
N SER A 76 -5.68 -2.29 16.97
CA SER A 76 -5.40 -3.48 17.79
C SER A 76 -4.81 -3.11 19.15
N ARG A 77 -4.15 -1.95 19.24
CA ARG A 77 -3.40 -1.48 20.43
C ARG A 77 -2.28 -2.44 20.86
N ASP A 78 -1.86 -3.31 19.95
CA ASP A 78 -0.82 -4.29 20.19
C ASP A 78 0.20 -4.19 19.05
N PHE A 79 1.13 -3.24 19.18
CA PHE A 79 2.12 -2.99 18.14
C PHE A 79 3.11 -4.16 18.00
N GLU A 80 3.54 -4.72 19.13
CA GLU A 80 4.59 -5.73 19.15
C GLU A 80 4.10 -7.06 18.58
N ALA A 81 2.94 -7.54 19.03
CA ALA A 81 2.44 -8.84 18.61
C ALA A 81 1.56 -8.78 17.34
N PHE A 82 1.40 -7.62 16.71
CA PHE A 82 0.66 -7.52 15.45
C PHE A 82 1.43 -8.18 14.30
N ASP A 83 0.83 -9.21 13.72
CA ASP A 83 1.38 -9.99 12.63
C ASP A 83 0.38 -10.09 11.45
N PRO A 84 0.57 -9.32 10.36
CA PRO A 84 -0.31 -9.36 9.21
C PRO A 84 -0.12 -10.63 8.38
N LEU A 85 -1.22 -11.33 8.09
CA LEU A 85 -1.19 -12.59 7.37
C LEU A 85 -1.53 -12.43 5.90
N HIS A 86 -2.61 -11.73 5.59
CA HIS A 86 -3.18 -11.76 4.25
C HIS A 86 -4.09 -10.56 3.95
N PHE A 87 -4.11 -10.16 2.69
CA PHE A 87 -5.06 -9.18 2.16
C PHE A 87 -5.94 -9.78 1.07
N VAL A 88 -7.24 -9.49 1.14
CA VAL A 88 -8.18 -9.70 0.04
C VAL A 88 -8.83 -8.37 -0.32
N LEU A 89 -8.74 -7.97 -1.59
CA LEU A 89 -9.41 -6.80 -2.16
C LEU A 89 -10.58 -7.27 -3.00
N TYR A 90 -11.77 -6.70 -2.80
CA TYR A 90 -12.96 -7.06 -3.56
C TYR A 90 -13.95 -5.88 -3.65
N ALA A 91 -14.87 -5.95 -4.60
CA ALA A 91 -15.96 -4.99 -4.71
C ALA A 91 -17.17 -5.43 -3.87
N ASP A 92 -17.80 -4.48 -3.18
CA ASP A 92 -19.10 -4.65 -2.51
C ASP A 92 -20.03 -3.51 -2.94
N GLY A 93 -20.94 -3.81 -3.87
CA GLY A 93 -21.75 -2.80 -4.53
C GLY A 93 -20.91 -1.77 -5.28
N ASN A 94 -20.99 -0.50 -4.86
CA ASN A 94 -20.18 0.58 -5.43
C ASN A 94 -18.84 0.78 -4.70
N ASP A 95 -18.61 0.04 -3.63
CA ASP A 95 -17.50 0.24 -2.72
C ASP A 95 -16.39 -0.79 -2.98
N GLN A 96 -15.16 -0.41 -2.65
CA GLN A 96 -13.97 -1.23 -2.83
C GLN A 96 -13.46 -1.53 -1.43
N ILE A 97 -13.46 -2.82 -1.10
CA ILE A 97 -13.21 -3.30 0.24
C ILE A 97 -11.85 -3.98 0.27
N ALA A 98 -11.09 -3.70 1.31
CA ALA A 98 -9.91 -4.45 1.70
C ALA A 98 -10.20 -5.18 3.01
N LYS A 99 -10.07 -6.50 2.98
CA LYS A 99 -10.04 -7.38 4.14
C LYS A 99 -8.58 -7.62 4.51
N LEU A 100 -8.23 -7.33 5.76
CA LEU A 100 -6.94 -7.68 6.36
C LEU A 100 -7.16 -8.76 7.40
N GLU A 101 -6.44 -9.87 7.25
CA GLU A 101 -6.30 -10.91 8.26
C GLU A 101 -4.96 -10.76 8.96
N PHE A 102 -4.95 -10.83 10.29
CA PHE A 102 -3.75 -10.69 11.12
C PHE A 102 -3.91 -11.46 12.42
N THR A 103 -2.80 -11.72 13.11
CA THR A 103 -2.83 -12.28 14.46
C THR A 103 -2.31 -11.30 15.50
N THR A 104 -2.71 -11.53 16.76
CA THR A 104 -2.03 -10.96 17.93
C THR A 104 -1.83 -12.03 19.00
N LEU A 105 -1.02 -11.74 20.00
CA LEU A 105 -0.80 -12.63 21.13
C LEU A 105 -1.86 -12.39 22.22
N GLY A 106 -2.71 -13.38 22.48
CA GLY A 106 -3.71 -13.32 23.53
C GLY A 106 -3.10 -13.39 24.94
N SER A 107 -3.88 -13.06 25.96
CA SER A 107 -3.47 -13.09 27.38
C SER A 107 -3.03 -14.47 27.90
N SER A 108 -3.40 -15.54 27.17
CA SER A 108 -2.98 -16.93 27.45
C SER A 108 -1.67 -17.31 26.78
N GLY A 109 -1.03 -16.40 26.04
CA GLY A 109 0.17 -16.67 25.24
C GLY A 109 -0.12 -17.44 23.95
N LYS A 110 -1.38 -17.54 23.54
CA LYS A 110 -1.80 -18.16 22.27
C LYS A 110 -2.13 -17.10 21.24
N GLU A 111 -1.78 -17.35 19.99
CA GLU A 111 -2.17 -16.52 18.86
C GLU A 111 -3.69 -16.49 18.71
N GLN A 112 -4.20 -15.30 18.40
CA GLN A 112 -5.60 -15.04 18.10
C GLN A 112 -5.69 -14.38 16.74
N GLU A 113 -6.52 -14.93 15.86
CA GLU A 113 -6.76 -14.39 14.53
C GLU A 113 -7.84 -13.30 14.56
N PHE A 114 -7.60 -12.25 13.81
CA PHE A 114 -8.50 -11.11 13.65
C PHE A 114 -8.68 -10.77 12.19
N THR A 115 -9.81 -10.14 11.88
CA THR A 115 -10.11 -9.63 10.55
C THR A 115 -10.63 -8.20 10.67
N TYR A 116 -10.00 -7.27 9.93
CA TYR A 116 -10.50 -5.92 9.76
C TYR A 116 -10.87 -5.64 8.31
N TYR A 117 -11.92 -4.84 8.12
CA TYR A 117 -12.41 -4.42 6.81
C TYR A 117 -12.25 -2.92 6.65
N PHE A 118 -11.84 -2.49 5.46
CA PHE A 118 -11.66 -1.08 5.14
C PHE A 118 -12.24 -0.78 3.77
N ARG A 119 -12.91 0.36 3.64
CA ARG A 119 -13.26 0.91 2.34
C ARG A 119 -12.10 1.71 1.79
N LEU A 120 -11.83 1.60 0.49
CA LEU A 120 -10.88 2.43 -0.23
C LEU A 120 -11.48 3.04 -1.49
N ASP A 121 -10.84 4.09 -2.02
CA ASP A 121 -11.14 4.62 -3.35
C ASP A 121 -10.07 4.26 -4.38
N THR A 122 -10.34 4.61 -5.64
CA THR A 122 -9.44 4.37 -6.78
C THR A 122 -8.17 5.22 -6.76
N TYR A 123 -8.10 6.20 -5.85
CA TYR A 123 -6.91 6.98 -5.61
C TYR A 123 -6.00 6.31 -4.58
N GLY A 124 -6.49 5.33 -3.81
CA GLY A 124 -5.76 4.66 -2.73
C GLY A 124 -5.90 5.38 -1.38
N ASN A 125 -6.98 6.14 -1.18
CA ASN A 125 -7.34 6.67 0.14
C ASN A 125 -8.14 5.59 0.88
N VAL A 126 -7.89 5.46 2.18
CA VAL A 126 -8.53 4.45 3.03
C VAL A 126 -9.46 5.13 4.03
N PHE A 127 -10.74 4.81 3.93
CA PHE A 127 -11.79 5.31 4.81
C PHE A 127 -11.94 4.37 6.00
N ASN A 128 -12.48 4.90 7.11
CA ASN A 128 -12.65 4.12 8.31
C ASN A 128 -13.62 2.96 8.09
N GLN A 129 -13.34 1.88 8.81
CA GLN A 129 -13.95 0.57 8.75
C GLN A 129 -15.49 0.62 8.75
N LEU A 130 -16.09 -0.26 7.94
CA LEU A 130 -17.49 -0.63 8.08
C LEU A 130 -17.62 -1.33 9.44
N GLU A 131 -18.32 -0.71 10.39
CA GLU A 131 -18.68 -1.34 11.65
C GLU A 131 -19.68 -2.46 11.31
N ASP A 132 -19.29 -3.71 11.55
CA ASP A 132 -20.23 -4.82 11.74
C ASP A 132 -20.76 -4.79 13.18
#